data_AF-A0A5S5B0H0-F1
#
_entry.id   AF-A0A5S5B0H0-F1
#
_cell.length_a   1.000
_cell.length_b   1.000
_cell.length_c   1.000
_cell.angle_alpha   90.00
_cell.angle_beta   90.00
_cell.angle_gamma   90.00
#
_symmetry.space_group_name_H-M   'P 1'
#
loop_
_entity.id
_entity.type
_entity.pdbx_description
1 polymer ?
#
loop_
_entity_poly.entity_id
_entity_poly.type
_entity_poly.pdbx_seq_one_letter_code
_entity_poly.pdbx_strand_id
1 'polypeptide(L)' 'MDRSFKKVGKLNCPLCGGNSTGRVGTNQYYCWDCFVEFSINNNKVTVFELCDDGSLVPYGRKEAINGGNSS' A
#
# COMPACT_ATOMS: atom_id res chain seq x y z
N MET A 1 4.46 -18.55 -28.61
CA MET A 1 3.67 -17.80 -27.59
C MET A 1 4.60 -16.95 -26.71
N ASP A 2 5.48 -16.16 -27.32
CA ASP A 2 6.46 -15.32 -26.62
C ASP A 2 5.89 -13.92 -26.41
N ARG A 3 4.96 -13.77 -25.48
CA ARG A 3 4.59 -12.43 -25.04
C ARG A 3 5.67 -11.94 -24.07
N SER A 4 6.74 -11.39 -24.65
CA SER A 4 7.62 -10.40 -24.04
C SER A 4 6.79 -9.19 -23.61
N PHE A 5 5.99 -9.36 -22.55
CA PHE A 5 5.41 -8.25 -21.81
C PHE A 5 6.59 -7.55 -21.14
N LYS A 6 7.04 -6.49 -21.82
CA LYS A 6 7.75 -5.35 -21.27
C LYS A 6 7.55 -5.31 -19.76
N LYS A 7 8.63 -5.52 -19.01
CA LYS A 7 8.80 -5.30 -17.57
C LYS A 7 8.43 -3.83 -17.26
N VAL A 8 7.14 -3.50 -17.28
CA VAL A 8 6.64 -2.29 -16.63
C VAL A 8 6.73 -2.60 -15.15
N GLY A 9 7.52 -1.81 -14.42
CA GLY A 9 7.92 -2.04 -13.03
C GLY A 9 6.82 -2.69 -12.19
N LYS A 10 6.98 -3.99 -11.95
CA LYS A 10 6.21 -4.75 -10.98
C LYS A 10 6.51 -4.14 -9.61
N LEU A 11 5.56 -3.36 -9.10
CA LEU A 11 5.60 -2.99 -7.70
C LEU A 11 5.26 -4.23 -6.90
N ASN A 12 6.15 -4.57 -5.99
CA ASN A 12 5.90 -5.68 -5.08
C ASN A 12 5.18 -5.11 -3.88
N CYS A 13 4.17 -5.84 -3.42
CA CYS A 13 3.48 -5.49 -2.19
C CYS A 13 4.50 -5.43 -1.05
N PRO A 14 4.57 -4.33 -0.27
CA PRO A 14 5.48 -4.25 0.87
C PRO A 14 5.09 -5.22 2.01
N LEU A 15 3.90 -5.83 1.97
CA LEU A 15 3.44 -6.79 2.98
C LEU A 15 3.81 -8.23 2.63
N CYS A 16 3.34 -8.73 1.49
CA CYS A 16 3.58 -10.12 1.08
C CYS A 16 4.78 -10.28 0.13
N GLY A 17 5.36 -9.19 -0.38
CA GLY A 17 6.34 -9.24 -1.48
C GLY A 17 5.75 -9.72 -2.81
N GLY A 18 4.43 -9.93 -2.86
CA GLY A 18 3.72 -10.44 -4.01
C GLY A 18 3.59 -9.42 -5.13
N ASN A 19 3.39 -9.91 -6.35
CA ASN A 19 3.20 -9.08 -7.52
C ASN A 19 1.72 -8.88 -7.90
N SER A 20 0.79 -9.36 -7.08
CA SER A 20 -0.64 -9.12 -7.28
C SER A 20 -1.00 -7.72 -6.79
N THR A 21 -0.26 -6.70 -7.20
CA THR A 21 -0.58 -5.30 -6.91
C THR A 21 -0.95 -4.57 -8.19
N GLY A 22 -2.04 -3.82 -8.15
CA GLY A 22 -2.48 -2.93 -9.22
C GLY A 22 -2.25 -1.47 -8.84
N ARG A 23 -2.05 -0.59 -9.83
CA ARG A 23 -2.05 0.86 -9.62
C ARG A 23 -3.49 1.36 -9.65
N VAL A 24 -3.95 1.96 -8.56
CA VAL A 24 -5.30 2.51 -8.42
C VAL A 24 -5.35 4.03 -8.58
N GLY A 25 -4.22 4.71 -8.42
CA GLY A 25 -4.13 6.18 -8.54
C GLY A 25 -2.76 6.68 -8.98
N THR A 26 -2.50 7.97 -8.74
CA THR A 26 -1.18 8.58 -8.96
C THR A 26 -0.28 8.23 -7.79
N ASN A 27 0.69 7.34 -8.04
CA ASN A 27 1.56 6.78 -7.01
C ASN A 27 0.83 5.98 -5.91
N GLN A 28 -0.42 5.55 -6.16
CA GLN A 28 -1.19 4.69 -5.26
C GLN A 28 -1.40 3.31 -5.87
N TYR A 29 -1.23 2.29 -5.05
CA TYR A 29 -1.21 0.89 -5.43
C TYR A 29 -2.02 0.08 -4.43
N TYR A 30 -2.69 -0.95 -4.92
CA TYR A 30 -3.53 -1.82 -4.11
C TYR A 30 -3.10 -3.27 -4.29
N CYS A 31 -3.00 -4.02 -3.19
CA CYS A 31 -2.67 -5.43 -3.21
C CYS A 31 -3.92 -6.29 -3.10
N TRP A 32 -4.15 -7.16 -4.09
CA TRP A 32 -5.29 -8.07 -4.12
C TRP A 32 -5.17 -9.23 -3.13
N ASP A 33 -3.94 -9.66 -2.80
CA ASP A 33 -3.71 -10.74 -1.84
C ASP A 33 -3.80 -10.26 -0.39
N CYS A 34 -3.32 -9.04 -0.10
CA CYS A 34 -3.29 -8.50 1.26
C CYS A 34 -4.47 -7.57 1.57
N PHE A 35 -5.27 -7.20 0.57
CA PHE A 35 -6.36 -6.24 0.73
C PHE A 35 -5.92 -4.91 1.36
N VAL A 36 -4.73 -4.42 0.97
CA VAL A 36 -4.17 -3.16 1.47
C VAL A 36 -3.88 -2.20 0.33
N GLU A 37 -3.96 -0.92 0.65
CA GLU A 37 -3.54 0.16 -0.24
C GLU A 37 -2.19 0.73 0.21
N PHE A 38 -1.32 1.11 -0.71
CA PHE A 38 -0.07 1.76 -0.41
C PHE A 38 0.30 2.81 -1.44
N SER A 39 0.90 3.90 -0.99
CA SER A 39 1.29 5.04 -1.79
C SER A 39 2.81 5.24 -1.75
N ILE A 40 3.41 5.66 -2.86
CA ILE A 40 4.86 5.84 -2.96
C ILE A 40 5.20 7.27 -3.31
N ASN A 41 5.71 8.03 -2.35
CA ASN A 41 6.10 9.42 -2.56
C ASN A 41 7.59 9.58 -2.29
N ASN A 42 8.36 9.91 -3.33
CA ASN A 42 9.77 10.32 -3.19
C ASN A 42 10.60 9.37 -2.30
N ASN A 43 10.50 8.05 -2.55
CA ASN A 43 11.15 6.98 -1.79
C ASN A 43 10.55 6.68 -0.39
N LYS A 44 9.41 7.27 -0.03
CA LYS A 44 8.61 6.88 1.14
C LYS A 44 7.42 6.05 0.69
N VAL A 45 7.23 4.89 1.31
CA VAL A 45 6.06 4.03 1.11
C VAL A 45 5.15 4.20 2.32
N THR A 46 3.92 4.65 2.08
CA THR A 46 2.89 4.73 3.12
C THR A 46 1.86 3.65 2.82
N VAL A 47 1.64 2.73 3.75
CA VAL A 47 0.69 1.64 3.60
C VAL A 47 -0.53 1.92 4.47
N PHE A 48 -1.71 1.57 3.98
CA PHE A 48 -3.01 1.71 4.61
C PHE A 48 -3.73 0.35 4.56
N GLU A 49 -4.06 -0.22 5.72
CA GLU A 49 -4.94 -1.38 5.82
C GLU A 49 -6.39 -0.96 5.72
N LEU A 50 -7.21 -1.84 5.18
CA LEU A 50 -8.66 -1.75 5.31
C LEU A 50 -9.05 -2.41 6.63
N CYS A 51 -9.66 -1.66 7.52
CA CYS A 51 -10.37 -2.22 8.67
C CYS A 51 -11.60 -2.99 8.22
N ASP A 52 -12.10 -3.88 9.08
CA ASP A 52 -13.29 -4.70 8.81
C ASP A 52 -14.55 -3.86 8.53
N ASP A 53 -14.59 -2.60 8.98
CA ASP A 53 -15.66 -1.64 8.70
C ASP A 53 -15.49 -0.88 7.37
N GLY A 54 -14.37 -1.08 6.66
CA GLY A 54 -14.04 -0.39 5.41
C GLY A 54 -13.22 0.89 5.58
N SER A 55 -12.85 1.27 6.80
CA SER A 55 -11.97 2.42 7.07
C SER A 55 -10.51 2.14 6.66
N LEU A 56 -9.82 3.13 6.11
CA LEU A 56 -8.39 3.06 5.82
C LEU A 56 -7.56 3.48 7.04
N VAL A 57 -6.78 2.55 7.60
CA VAL A 57 -5.89 2.82 8.74
C VAL A 57 -4.42 2.68 8.33
N PRO A 58 -3.53 3.59 8.76
CA PRO A 58 -2.11 3.49 8.41
C PRO A 58 -1.48 2.22 8.98
N TYR A 59 -0.96 1.37 8.10
CA TYR A 59 -0.21 0.18 8.48
C TYR A 59 1.13 0.58 9.06
N GLY A 60 1.41 0.15 10.29
CA GLY A 60 2.75 0.30 10.88
C GLY A 60 3.05 1.68 11.44
N ARG A 61 2.18 2.22 12.32
CA ARG A 61 2.62 3.18 13.34
C ARG A 61 2.79 2.47 14.68
N LYS A 62 3.99 1.99 14.96
CA LYS A 62 4.54 2.16 16.31
C LYS A 62 5.18 3.56 16.27
N GLU A 63 4.51 4.54 16.91
CA GLU A 63 5.03 5.88 17.22
C GLU A 63 5.19 6.82 16.00
N ALA A 64 4.25 7.74 15.74
CA ALA A 64 4.19 9.01 16.44
C ALA A 64 2.85 9.22 17.17
N ILE A 65 2.86 8.93 18.47
CA ILE A 65 2.07 9.68 19.43
C ILE A 65 2.81 11.00 19.66
N ASN A 66 2.17 12.13 19.39
CA ASN A 66 2.40 13.40 20.06
C ASN A 66 1.23 14.35 19.74
N GLY A 67 0.26 14.39 20.67
CA GLY A 67 -0.83 15.38 20.85
C GLY A 67 -2.03 15.22 19.89
N GLY A 68 -3.30 15.24 20.27
CA GLY A 68 -4.08 15.55 21.49
C GLY A 68 -5.55 15.64 21.00
N ASN A 69 -6.60 15.23 21.71
CA ASN A 69 -7.08 15.88 22.92
C ASN A 69 -7.72 14.89 23.90
N SER A 70 -7.52 15.22 25.17
CA SER A 70 -8.38 14.89 26.29
C SER A 70 -9.79 15.43 26.07
N SER A 71 -10.80 14.66 26.44
CA SER A 71 -12.08 15.13 26.99
C SER A 71 -12.64 14.04 27.90
#